data_AF-A0A8C3RFJ6-F1
#
_entry.id   AF-A0A8C3RFJ6-F1
#
_cell.length_a   1.000
_cell.length_b   1.000
_cell.length_c   1.000
_cell.angle_alpha   90.00
_cell.angle_beta   90.00
_cell.angle_gamma   90.00
#
_symmetry.space_group_name_H-M   'P 1'
#
loop_
_entity.id
_entity.type
_entity.pdbx_description
1 polymer ?
#
loop_
_entity_poly.entity_id
_entity_poly.type
_entity_poly.pdbx_seq_one_letter_code
_entity_poly.pdbx_strand_id
1 'polypeptide(L)'
;MYIICRMEPSSFHISFCQHECLRCEWMDLEELARTENTTPITSNVAKLLLFGYREGFDRIDITMREFPAVYTGLFYKLYHRELPENKNFKKTIDNSV
;
A
#
# COMPACT_ATOMS: atom_id res chain seq x y z
N MET A 1 14.22 -3.72 -3.94
CA MET A 1 13.17 -3.23 -3.03
C MET A 1 11.81 -3.57 -3.63
N TYR A 2 10.86 -4.09 -2.86
CA TYR A 2 9.50 -4.45 -3.30
C TYR A 2 8.47 -3.75 -2.40
N ILE A 3 7.37 -3.26 -2.98
CA ILE A 3 6.34 -2.48 -2.27
C ILE A 3 4.99 -3.11 -2.52
N ILE A 4 4.22 -3.31 -1.46
CA ILE A 4 2.86 -3.82 -1.52
C ILE A 4 1.91 -2.65 -1.29
N CYS A 5 1.04 -2.39 -2.25
CA CYS A 5 0.11 -1.27 -2.22
C CYS A 5 -1.33 -1.78 -2.08
N ARG A 6 -2.13 -1.06 -1.29
CA ARG A 6 -3.59 -1.22 -1.30
C ARG A 6 -4.15 -0.46 -2.50
N MET A 7 -4.99 -1.12 -3.28
CA MET A 7 -5.61 -0.58 -4.50
C MET A 7 -7.13 -0.71 -4.38
N GLU A 8 -7.86 0.22 -4.96
CA GLU A 8 -9.31 0.12 -5.14
C GLU A 8 -9.61 -0.36 -6.57
N PRO A 9 -10.41 -1.42 -6.78
CA PRO A 9 -10.73 -1.89 -8.11
C PRO A 9 -11.66 -0.93 -8.83
N SER A 10 -11.37 -0.63 -10.10
CA SER A 10 -12.25 0.15 -10.99
C SER A 10 -13.31 -0.70 -11.71
N SER A 11 -13.12 -2.02 -11.73
CA SER A 11 -14.02 -3.02 -12.33
C SER A 11 -13.87 -4.35 -11.61
N PHE A 12 -14.90 -5.19 -11.67
CA PHE A 12 -14.92 -6.54 -11.07
C PHE A 12 -14.80 -7.66 -12.12
N HIS A 13 -14.85 -7.35 -13.41
CA HIS A 13 -14.66 -8.35 -14.46
C HIS A 13 -13.18 -8.76 -14.54
N ILE A 14 -12.91 -10.06 -14.39
CA ILE A 14 -11.55 -10.60 -14.49
C ILE A 14 -11.30 -11.10 -15.91
N SER A 15 -10.33 -10.49 -16.58
CA SER A 15 -9.72 -10.99 -17.81
C SER A 15 -8.22 -11.13 -17.57
N PHE A 16 -7.76 -12.34 -17.20
CA PHE A 16 -6.38 -12.57 -16.80
C PHE A 16 -5.51 -13.15 -17.92
N CYS A 17 -4.20 -12.94 -17.84
CA CYS A 17 -3.23 -13.47 -18.80
C CYS A 17 -3.01 -14.98 -18.58
N GLN A 18 -3.45 -15.81 -19.53
CA GLN A 18 -3.30 -17.27 -19.44
C GLN A 18 -1.85 -17.76 -19.64
N HIS A 19 -0.96 -16.91 -20.14
CA HIS A 19 0.46 -17.25 -20.31
C HIS A 19 1.23 -17.17 -18.98
N GLU A 20 0.83 -16.26 -18.10
CA GLU A 20 1.54 -15.99 -16.84
C GLU A 20 0.79 -16.51 -15.61
N CYS A 21 -0.54 -16.50 -15.64
CA CYS A 21 -1.38 -16.87 -14.50
C CYS A 21 -2.16 -18.15 -14.80
N LEU A 22 -2.05 -19.12 -13.90
CA LEU A 22 -2.88 -20.33 -13.95
C LEU A 22 -4.33 -20.04 -13.53
N ARG A 23 -4.51 -19.19 -12.52
CA ARG A 23 -5.81 -18.79 -11.95
C ARG A 23 -5.75 -17.35 -11.46
N CYS A 24 -6.87 -16.64 -11.57
CA CYS A 24 -7.08 -15.30 -11.02
C CYS A 24 -8.55 -15.19 -10.61
N GLU A 25 -8.81 -14.85 -9.35
CA GLU A 25 -10.15 -14.85 -8.77
C GLU A 25 -10.28 -13.78 -7.71
N TRP A 26 -11.52 -13.33 -7.50
CA TRP A 26 -11.87 -12.61 -6.28
C TRP A 26 -12.03 -13.64 -5.16
N MET A 27 -11.21 -13.54 -4.12
CA MET A 27 -11.20 -14.44 -2.97
C MET A 27 -11.69 -13.71 -1.73
N ASP A 28 -12.34 -14.44 -0.81
CA ASP A 28 -12.67 -13.91 0.50
C ASP A 28 -11.39 -13.54 1.28
N LEU A 29 -11.37 -12.34 1.85
CA LEU A 29 -10.17 -11.83 2.52
C LEU A 29 -9.84 -12.63 3.79
N GLU A 30 -10.84 -13.13 4.51
CA GLU A 30 -10.59 -13.94 5.68
C GLU A 30 -10.09 -15.34 5.34
N GLU A 31 -10.56 -15.91 4.22
CA GLU A 31 -10.01 -17.14 3.64
C GLU A 31 -8.53 -16.94 3.31
N LEU A 32 -8.19 -15.88 2.57
CA LEU A 32 -6.79 -15.58 2.20
C LEU A 32 -5.91 -15.33 3.43
N ALA A 33 -6.46 -14.76 4.51
CA ALA A 33 -5.74 -14.52 5.76
C ALA A 33 -5.43 -15.82 6.52
N ARG A 34 -6.25 -16.88 6.36
CA ARG A 34 -6.16 -18.13 7.11
C ARG A 34 -5.54 -19.29 6.33
N THR A 35 -5.58 -19.24 5.00
CA THR A 35 -5.09 -20.34 4.14
C THR A 35 -3.59 -20.58 4.30
N GLU A 36 -3.20 -21.85 4.28
CA GLU A 36 -1.79 -22.27 4.23
C GLU A 36 -1.26 -22.29 2.79
N ASN A 37 -2.14 -22.23 1.80
CA ASN A 37 -1.81 -22.25 0.36
C ASN A 37 -1.42 -20.87 -0.17
N THR A 38 -0.70 -20.07 0.62
CA THR A 38 -0.20 -18.77 0.22
C THR A 38 1.12 -18.48 0.90
N THR A 39 1.85 -17.45 0.44
CA THR A 39 3.11 -17.09 1.08
C THR A 39 2.85 -16.42 2.45
N PRO A 40 3.79 -16.54 3.40
CA PRO A 40 3.66 -15.86 4.69
C PRO A 40 3.49 -14.34 4.56
N ILE A 41 4.13 -13.70 3.57
CA ILE A 41 3.97 -12.26 3.32
C ILE A 41 2.52 -11.96 2.90
N THR A 42 1.97 -12.74 1.96
CA THR A 42 0.59 -12.58 1.48
C THR A 42 -0.43 -12.75 2.60
N SER A 43 -0.32 -13.80 3.43
CA SER A 43 -1.22 -14.03 4.57
C SER A 43 -1.16 -12.88 5.59
N ASN A 44 0.04 -12.36 5.89
CA ASN A 44 0.18 -11.22 6.80
C ASN A 44 -0.41 -9.93 6.25
N VAL A 45 -0.25 -9.66 4.95
CA VAL A 45 -0.90 -8.51 4.30
C VAL A 45 -2.42 -8.68 4.32
N ALA A 46 -2.95 -9.88 4.08
CA ALA A 46 -4.39 -10.13 4.17
C ALA A 46 -4.93 -9.88 5.60
N LYS A 47 -4.19 -10.29 6.64
CA LYS A 47 -4.52 -9.96 8.04
C LYS A 47 -4.48 -8.46 8.33
N LEU A 48 -3.49 -7.75 7.76
CA LEU A 48 -3.39 -6.29 7.88
C LEU A 48 -4.57 -5.59 7.20
N LEU A 49 -4.95 -6.03 5.99
CA LEU A 49 -6.13 -5.55 5.28
C LEU A 49 -7.41 -5.84 6.07
N LEU A 50 -7.54 -7.02 6.69
CA LEU A 50 -8.69 -7.37 7.51
C LEU A 50 -8.79 -6.48 8.76
N PHE A 51 -7.65 -6.15 9.38
CA PHE A 51 -7.60 -5.17 10.46
C PHE A 51 -8.03 -3.78 9.97
N GLY A 52 -7.48 -3.30 8.85
CA GLY A 52 -7.88 -2.00 8.28
C GLY A 52 -9.36 -1.94 7.88
N TYR A 53 -9.92 -3.04 7.36
CA TYR A 53 -11.34 -3.13 7.04
C TYR A 53 -12.23 -3.02 8.29
N ARG A 54 -11.81 -3.58 9.42
CA ARG A 54 -12.57 -3.56 10.69
C ARG A 54 -12.38 -2.28 11.50
N GLU A 55 -11.18 -1.71 11.48
CA GLU A 55 -10.75 -0.67 12.42
C GLU A 55 -10.45 0.69 11.75
N GLY A 56 -10.50 0.77 10.42
CA GLY A 56 -10.14 1.94 9.62
C GLY A 56 -8.81 1.80 8.89
N PHE A 57 -8.79 2.19 7.60
CA PHE A 57 -7.60 2.10 6.76
C PHE A 57 -6.52 3.13 7.10
N ASP A 58 -6.88 4.23 7.75
CA ASP A 58 -5.94 5.23 8.31
C ASP A 58 -4.93 4.62 9.29
N ARG A 59 -5.26 3.47 9.88
CA ARG A 59 -4.38 2.75 10.81
C ARG A 59 -3.30 1.92 10.10
N ILE A 60 -3.48 1.59 8.82
CA ILE A 60 -2.58 0.72 8.06
C ILE A 60 -1.94 1.40 6.86
N ASP A 61 -2.58 2.44 6.32
CA ASP A 61 -2.13 3.10 5.11
C ASP A 61 -0.81 3.85 5.32
N ILE A 62 0.06 3.73 4.33
CA ILE A 62 1.35 4.40 4.25
C ILE A 62 1.35 5.24 2.98
N THR A 63 1.74 6.50 3.13
CA THR A 63 1.90 7.44 2.02
C THR A 63 3.35 7.48 1.55
N MET A 64 3.56 7.77 0.28
CA MET A 64 4.87 8.01 -0.31
C MET A 64 4.96 9.48 -0.74
N ARG A 65 6.01 10.16 -0.30
CA ARG A 65 6.35 11.51 -0.75
C ARG A 65 7.74 11.54 -1.34
N GLU A 66 7.90 12.30 -2.41
CA GLU A 66 9.19 12.48 -3.06
C GLU A 66 9.86 13.76 -2.56
N PHE A 67 11.16 13.69 -2.26
CA PHE A 67 11.96 14.78 -1.71
C PHE A 67 13.26 14.96 -2.49
N PRO A 68 13.64 16.20 -2.86
CA PRO A 68 14.92 16.44 -3.48
C PRO A 68 16.05 16.28 -2.46
N ALA A 69 17.15 15.70 -2.91
CA ALA A 69 18.41 15.64 -2.19
C ALA A 69 19.10 17.01 -2.26
N VAL A 70 19.54 17.52 -1.11
CA VAL A 70 20.11 18.87 -0.99
C VAL A 70 21.36 19.08 -1.87
N TYR A 71 22.20 18.06 -2.03
CA TYR A 71 23.55 18.23 -2.60
C TYR A 71 23.79 17.48 -3.91
N THR A 72 22.89 16.60 -4.32
CA THR A 72 23.15 15.66 -5.42
C THR A 72 22.15 15.80 -6.57
N GLY A 73 21.09 16.61 -6.42
CA GLY A 73 20.01 16.72 -7.40
C GLY A 73 19.19 15.43 -7.59
N LEU A 74 19.42 14.42 -6.75
CA LEU A 74 18.65 13.18 -6.73
C LEU A 74 17.32 13.39 -6.00
N PHE A 75 16.39 12.44 -6.14
CA PHE A 75 15.15 12.42 -5.40
C PHE A 75 15.06 11.16 -4.53
N TYR A 76 14.53 11.32 -3.32
CA TYR A 76 14.28 10.26 -2.38
C TYR A 76 12.78 10.01 -2.24
N LYS A 77 12.39 8.74 -2.12
CA LYS A 77 11.01 8.33 -1.82
C LYS A 77 10.91 8.02 -0.33
N LEU A 78 10.18 8.86 0.41
CA LEU A 78 9.92 8.70 1.82
C LEU A 78 8.56 8.02 2.02
N TYR A 79 8.56 6.85 2.66
CA TYR A 79 7.36 6.12 3.03
C TYR A 79 7.06 6.37 4.50
N HIS A 80 5.88 6.90 4.81
CA HIS A 80 5.48 7.22 6.18
C HIS A 80 3.96 7.12 6.34
N ARG A 81 3.49 6.91 7.59
CA ARG A 81 2.05 7.03 7.90
C ARG A 81 1.56 8.42 7.53
N GLU A 82 0.31 8.51 7.06
CA GLU A 82 -0.27 9.80 6.72
C GLU A 82 -0.19 10.76 7.92
N LEU A 83 0.38 11.94 7.68
CA LEU A 83 0.48 12.96 8.70
C LEU A 83 -0.82 13.78 8.71
N PRO A 84 -1.40 14.07 9.88
CA PRO A 84 -2.58 14.91 9.95
C PRO A 84 -2.30 16.26 9.28
N GLU A 85 -3.29 16.80 8.56
CA GLU A 85 -3.20 18.07 7.84
C GLU A 85 -3.13 19.27 8.81
N ASN A 86 -2.07 19.37 9.60
CA ASN A 86 -1.78 20.57 10.32
C ASN A 86 -1.10 21.55 9.34
N LYS A 87 -1.79 22.66 9.02
CA LYS A 87 -1.32 23.70 8.08
C LYS A 87 0.07 24.24 8.42
N ASN A 88 0.49 24.13 9.67
CA ASN A 88 1.81 24.56 10.14
C ASN A 88 2.95 23.57 9.82
N PHE A 89 2.65 22.29 9.54
CA PHE A 89 3.67 21.28 9.19
C PHE A 89 3.99 21.26 7.69
N LYS A 90 2.99 21.49 6.81
CA LYS A 90 3.21 21.53 5.35
C LYS A 90 4.20 22.66 4.96
N LYS A 91 4.10 23.83 5.59
CA LYS A 91 4.98 24.98 5.32
C LYS A 91 6.46 24.74 5.65
N THR A 92 6.77 23.94 6.67
CA THR A 92 8.17 23.72 7.06
C THR A 92 8.88 22.77 6.10
N ILE A 93 8.14 21.83 5.50
CA ILE A 93 8.68 20.82 4.59
C ILE A 93 8.82 21.36 3.15
N ASP A 94 7.85 22.15 2.68
CA ASP A 94 7.93 22.73 1.32
C ASP A 94 8.89 23.93 1.22
N ASN A 95 9.21 24.61 2.33
CA ASN A 95 10.13 25.77 2.36
C ASN A 95 11.55 25.45 2.86
N SER A 96 11.91 24.18 3.06
CA SER A 96 13.29 23.78 3.43
C SER A 96 14.13 23.30 2.24
N VAL A 97 13.71 23.63 1.02
CA VAL A 97 14.48 23.56 -0.23
C VAL A 97 14.80 24.96 -0.71
#